data_AF-A0A368GKG8-F1
#
_entry.id   AF-A0A368GKG8-F1
#
_cell.length_a   1.000
_cell.length_b   1.000
_cell.length_c   1.000
_cell.angle_alpha   90.00
_cell.angle_beta   90.00
_cell.angle_gamma   90.00
#
_symmetry.space_group_name_H-M   'P 1'
#
loop_
_entity.id
_entity.type
_entity.pdbx_description
1 polymer ?
#
loop_
_entity_poly.entity_id
_entity_poly.type
_entity_poly.pdbx_seq_one_letter_code
_entity_poly.pdbx_strand_id
1 'polypeptide(L)'
;MSEKRLDIQGLRGWAIVLVLLFHFFPDYFPNGYIGVDMFFVISGFLIAMILRRSDNLDMEVFRSFYYRRIKRILPLYYLAIACILIALFLLLPSSYRSMNIDSSRRAIILISNIRKVDVDANYQKMLVNAEDLFTHTWSLCVEMQWYLLVPLIFVVQRFMTAWEKTFFTGVAISSIAFYLLVDDMSSFYCVFARIWQFCCGVLALLMQNEVRTYFLQEPEKDLPQHEKIALLNSETCEDEPLSLGLISSILLAVAAYHLFEKYYLTWPPQGVLSMLTVLAAICAILALQPHSIEEQMFGEGPVNYSAINPNDAAWNMTLMRYLNFKENNLRGNLEVPGCAYSARFLDEYAKPVGFCTMKNGNGNNNFLVVGNSFACNQAGLIYSAFKQHIKQFNVFCYFGCEVMTWTPKTKCWRRVNYTAMVRELKPDVVFVMSRWVSRNL
;
A
#
# COMPACT_ATOMS: atom_id res chain seq x y z
N MET A 1 15.31 21.99 -32.71
CA MET A 1 15.01 20.86 -31.80
C MET A 1 15.42 21.33 -30.41
N SER A 2 14.48 21.56 -29.49
CA SER A 2 14.79 22.03 -28.12
C SER A 2 15.80 21.06 -27.49
N GLU A 3 16.95 21.57 -27.08
CA GLU A 3 17.97 20.81 -26.36
C GLU A 3 17.33 20.12 -25.15
N LYS A 4 17.65 18.84 -24.96
CA LYS A 4 17.09 18.04 -23.86
C LYS A 4 17.69 18.57 -22.56
N ARG A 5 16.85 19.05 -21.64
CA ARG A 5 17.26 19.55 -20.31
C ARG A 5 17.81 18.42 -19.45
N LEU A 6 19.10 18.10 -19.63
CA LEU A 6 19.80 17.03 -18.92
C LEU A 6 19.92 17.30 -17.43
N ASP A 7 20.04 18.56 -17.04
CA ASP A 7 19.95 19.05 -15.65
C ASP A 7 18.69 18.54 -14.94
N ILE A 8 17.52 18.72 -15.56
CA ILE A 8 16.25 18.30 -14.97
C ILE A 8 16.11 16.77 -14.98
N GLN A 9 16.63 16.08 -16.00
CA GLN A 9 16.65 14.62 -16.00
C GLN A 9 17.59 14.06 -14.92
N GLY A 10 18.73 14.71 -14.67
CA GLY A 10 19.66 14.36 -13.59
C GLY A 10 19.02 14.50 -12.21
N LEU A 11 18.28 15.60 -11.97
CA LEU A 11 17.52 15.77 -10.72
C LEU A 11 16.46 14.68 -10.53
N ARG A 12 15.77 14.28 -11.60
CA ARG A 12 14.84 13.13 -11.55
C ARG A 12 15.57 11.83 -11.24
N GLY A 13 16.75 11.61 -11.83
CA GLY A 13 17.59 10.45 -11.53
C GLY A 13 17.97 10.39 -10.04
N TRP A 14 18.40 11.51 -9.46
CA TRP A 14 18.68 11.62 -8.03
C TRP A 14 17.46 11.34 -7.16
N ALA A 15 16.30 11.87 -7.53
CA ALA A 15 15.05 11.58 -6.82
C ALA A 15 14.71 10.08 -6.81
N ILE A 16 14.93 9.36 -7.93
CA ILE A 16 14.74 7.90 -7.99
C ILE A 16 15.71 7.19 -7.05
N VAL A 17 16.99 7.57 -7.08
CA VAL A 17 18.01 6.96 -6.23
C VAL A 17 17.64 7.09 -4.75
N LEU A 18 17.21 8.28 -4.31
CA LEU A 18 16.76 8.48 -2.94
C LEU A 18 15.58 7.56 -2.56
N VAL A 19 14.59 7.43 -3.45
CA VAL A 19 13.42 6.57 -3.22
C VAL A 19 13.84 5.09 -3.16
N LEU A 20 14.70 4.63 -4.07
CA LEU A 20 15.20 3.26 -4.07
C LEU A 20 15.99 2.96 -2.79
N LEU A 21 16.90 3.85 -2.41
CA LEU A 21 17.69 3.71 -1.18
C LEU A 21 16.82 3.70 0.07
N PHE A 22 15.73 4.46 0.12
CA PHE A 22 14.78 4.37 1.23
C PHE A 22 14.09 3.01 1.33
N HIS A 23 13.78 2.36 0.20
CA HIS A 23 13.13 1.04 0.22
C HIS A 23 14.11 -0.10 0.47
N PHE A 24 15.34 -0.01 -0.06
CA PHE A 24 16.35 -1.04 0.10
C PHE A 24 17.25 -0.84 1.34
N PHE A 25 17.36 0.36 1.87
CA PHE A 25 18.25 0.65 2.99
C PHE A 25 17.58 1.65 3.94
N PRO A 26 16.39 1.32 4.50
CA PRO A 26 15.58 2.27 5.27
C PRO A 26 16.28 2.82 6.51
N ASP A 27 17.15 2.03 7.15
CA ASP A 27 17.92 2.47 8.33
C ASP A 27 19.01 3.49 7.98
N TYR A 28 19.58 3.40 6.77
CA TYR A 28 20.61 4.31 6.28
C TYR A 28 20.02 5.54 5.57
N PHE A 29 18.88 5.38 4.91
CA PHE A 29 18.22 6.43 4.14
C PHE A 29 16.75 6.63 4.57
N PRO A 30 16.48 6.91 5.86
CA PRO A 30 15.11 7.01 6.38
C PRO A 30 14.31 8.15 5.75
N ASN A 31 15.00 9.16 5.21
CA ASN A 31 14.41 10.33 4.55
C ASN A 31 14.40 10.25 3.01
N GLY A 32 14.77 9.12 2.41
CA GLY A 32 14.81 9.01 0.95
C GLY A 32 13.44 9.09 0.27
N TYR A 33 12.34 8.98 1.04
CA TYR A 33 10.98 9.26 0.56
C TYR A 33 10.80 10.71 0.04
N ILE A 34 11.66 11.65 0.46
CA ILE A 34 11.69 13.04 -0.05
C ILE A 34 11.88 13.08 -1.59
N GLY A 35 12.47 12.03 -2.18
CA GLY A 35 12.57 11.94 -3.65
C GLY A 35 11.20 12.02 -4.34
N VAL A 36 10.11 11.54 -3.73
CA VAL A 36 8.75 11.71 -4.28
C VAL A 36 8.33 13.18 -4.30
N ASP A 37 8.66 13.93 -3.25
CA ASP A 37 8.35 15.37 -3.18
C ASP A 37 9.16 16.14 -4.23
N MET A 38 10.41 15.76 -4.47
CA MET A 38 11.23 16.30 -5.57
C MET A 38 10.58 16.02 -6.93
N PHE A 39 10.02 14.82 -7.14
CA PHE A 39 9.29 14.50 -8.37
C PHE A 39 8.10 15.43 -8.59
N PHE A 40 7.30 15.70 -7.56
CA PHE A 40 6.16 16.61 -7.67
C PHE A 40 6.58 18.05 -7.96
N VAL A 41 7.64 18.54 -7.33
CA VAL A 41 8.21 19.88 -7.61
C VAL A 41 8.70 19.96 -9.07
N ILE A 42 9.49 18.98 -9.53
CA ILE A 42 9.98 18.96 -10.92
C ILE A 42 8.81 18.85 -11.92
N SER A 43 7.77 18.09 -11.56
CA SER A 43 6.55 17.95 -12.35
C SER A 43 5.84 19.30 -12.49
N GLY A 44 5.61 20.02 -11.39
CA GLY A 44 5.05 21.36 -11.39
C GLY A 44 5.82 22.33 -12.28
N PHE A 45 7.16 22.34 -12.16
CA PHE A 45 8.05 23.19 -12.96
C PHE A 45 7.92 22.91 -14.48
N LEU A 46 8.00 21.65 -14.89
CA LEU A 46 7.95 21.28 -16.30
C LEU A 46 6.58 21.48 -16.92
N ILE A 47 5.51 21.24 -16.16
CA ILE A 47 4.15 21.45 -16.65
C ILE A 47 3.85 22.94 -16.81
N ALA A 48 4.22 23.75 -15.82
CA ALA A 48 4.13 25.20 -15.93
C ALA A 48 4.90 25.72 -17.15
N MET A 49 6.10 25.21 -17.41
CA MET A 49 6.91 25.60 -18.57
C MET A 49 6.20 25.29 -19.89
N ILE A 50 5.44 24.20 -19.97
CA ILE A 50 4.72 23.83 -21.19
C ILE A 50 3.47 24.69 -21.35
N LEU A 51 2.69 24.88 -20.29
CA LEU A 51 1.44 25.66 -20.35
C LEU A 51 1.70 27.16 -20.58
N ARG A 52 2.82 27.69 -20.09
CA ARG A 52 3.22 29.09 -20.33
C ARG A 52 3.80 29.36 -21.72
N ARG A 53 4.10 28.34 -22.54
CA ARG A 53 4.56 28.56 -23.92
C ARG A 53 3.47 29.03 -24.87
N SER A 54 2.20 28.86 -24.48
CA SER A 54 1.06 29.22 -25.31
C SER A 54 0.34 30.43 -24.70
N ASP A 55 0.16 31.48 -25.51
CA ASP A 55 -0.53 32.71 -25.11
C ASP A 55 -2.01 32.45 -24.84
N ASN A 56 -2.61 31.53 -25.60
CA ASN A 56 -3.98 31.04 -25.41
C ASN A 56 -3.98 29.56 -25.01
N LEU A 57 -4.86 29.20 -24.08
CA LEU A 57 -5.13 27.82 -23.66
C LEU A 57 -6.40 27.33 -24.34
N ASP A 58 -6.28 26.98 -25.61
CA ASP A 58 -7.38 26.42 -26.40
C ASP A 58 -7.41 24.88 -26.34
N MET A 59 -8.40 24.31 -27.03
CA MET A 59 -8.58 22.85 -27.10
C MET A 59 -7.41 22.13 -27.76
N GLU A 60 -6.67 22.77 -28.66
CA GLU A 60 -5.53 22.15 -29.32
C GLU A 60 -4.35 21.99 -28.36
N VAL A 61 -4.07 23.04 -27.56
CA VAL A 61 -3.06 23.00 -26.50
C VAL A 61 -3.39 21.89 -25.50
N PHE A 62 -4.65 21.79 -25.06
CA PHE A 62 -5.09 20.74 -24.13
C PHE A 62 -4.95 19.35 -24.73
N ARG A 63 -5.42 19.14 -25.96
CA ARG A 63 -5.29 17.85 -26.66
C ARG A 63 -3.83 17.43 -26.80
N SER A 64 -2.98 18.36 -27.22
CA SER A 64 -1.53 18.13 -27.39
C SER A 64 -0.86 17.83 -26.05
N PHE A 65 -1.23 18.55 -24.99
CA PHE A 65 -0.75 18.34 -23.64
C PHE A 65 -1.10 16.95 -23.11
N TYR A 66 -2.40 16.61 -23.07
CA TYR A 66 -2.86 15.33 -22.54
C TYR A 66 -2.35 14.16 -23.36
N TYR A 67 -2.35 14.26 -24.69
CA TYR A 67 -1.82 13.21 -25.56
C TYR A 67 -0.35 12.91 -25.27
N ARG A 68 0.51 13.93 -25.14
CA ARG A 68 1.93 13.73 -24.84
C ARG A 68 2.14 13.05 -23.48
N ARG A 69 1.28 13.34 -22.49
CA ARG A 69 1.35 12.72 -21.15
C ARG A 69 0.86 11.29 -21.16
N ILE A 70 -0.31 11.05 -21.76
CA ILE A 70 -0.87 9.72 -21.94
C ILE A 70 0.11 8.82 -22.69
N LYS A 71 0.62 9.29 -23.84
CA LYS A 71 1.59 8.54 -24.64
C LYS A 71 2.83 8.20 -23.83
N ARG A 72 3.35 9.13 -23.02
CA ARG A 72 4.59 8.91 -22.26
C ARG A 72 4.40 7.93 -21.09
N ILE A 73 3.30 8.04 -20.35
CA ILE A 73 3.16 7.43 -19.01
C ILE A 73 2.35 6.14 -19.05
N LEU A 74 1.15 6.18 -19.66
CA LEU A 74 0.16 5.13 -19.47
C LEU A 74 0.57 3.77 -20.07
N PRO A 75 1.19 3.68 -21.26
CA PRO A 75 1.59 2.38 -21.80
C PRO A 75 2.51 1.58 -20.88
N LEU A 76 3.58 2.21 -20.37
CA LEU A 76 4.53 1.54 -19.50
C LEU A 76 3.90 1.23 -18.14
N TYR A 77 3.05 2.12 -17.63
CA TYR A 77 2.30 1.90 -16.39
C TYR A 77 1.37 0.67 -16.48
N TYR A 78 0.54 0.57 -17.52
CA TYR A 78 -0.35 -0.58 -17.68
C TYR A 78 0.41 -1.86 -18.02
N LEU A 79 1.54 -1.78 -18.73
CA LEU A 79 2.41 -2.94 -18.91
C LEU A 79 2.93 -3.46 -17.55
N ALA A 80 3.41 -2.56 -16.69
CA ALA A 80 3.86 -2.93 -15.35
C ALA A 80 2.73 -3.55 -14.52
N ILE A 81 1.53 -2.96 -14.52
CA ILE A 81 0.35 -3.54 -13.85
C ILE A 81 0.04 -4.93 -14.41
N ALA A 82 0.02 -5.11 -15.73
CA ALA A 82 -0.25 -6.40 -16.35
C ALA A 82 0.77 -7.45 -15.93
N CYS A 83 2.08 -7.11 -15.93
CA CYS A 83 3.13 -8.01 -15.46
C CYS A 83 2.97 -8.38 -13.98
N ILE A 84 2.67 -7.41 -13.11
CA ILE A 84 2.43 -7.66 -11.68
C ILE A 84 1.21 -8.56 -11.49
N LEU A 85 0.12 -8.32 -12.21
CA LEU A 85 -1.06 -9.17 -12.17
C LEU A 85 -0.73 -10.58 -12.66
N ILE A 86 -0.05 -10.74 -13.80
CA ILE A 86 0.35 -12.06 -14.30
C ILE A 86 1.22 -12.80 -13.25
N ALA A 87 2.20 -12.13 -12.65
CA ALA A 87 3.01 -12.70 -11.58
C ALA A 87 2.17 -13.08 -10.34
N LEU A 88 1.22 -12.24 -9.95
CA LEU A 88 0.28 -12.49 -8.85
C LEU A 88 -0.60 -13.73 -9.10
N PHE A 89 -1.00 -13.97 -10.35
CA PHE A 89 -1.84 -15.12 -10.70
C PHE A 89 -1.03 -16.40 -10.91
N LEU A 90 0.20 -16.32 -11.43
CA LEU A 90 1.01 -17.48 -11.84
C LEU A 90 2.09 -17.91 -10.83
N LEU A 91 2.66 -16.96 -10.08
CA LEU A 91 3.85 -17.19 -9.25
C LEU A 91 3.58 -17.10 -7.75
N LEU A 92 2.55 -16.36 -7.33
CA LEU A 92 2.28 -16.09 -5.91
C LEU A 92 1.13 -16.93 -5.34
N PRO A 93 1.15 -17.25 -4.02
CA PRO A 93 0.05 -17.93 -3.36
C PRO A 93 -1.27 -17.16 -3.45
N SER A 94 -2.39 -17.88 -3.40
CA SER A 94 -3.74 -17.30 -3.48
C SER A 94 -4.07 -16.28 -2.38
N SER A 95 -3.41 -16.36 -1.22
CA SER A 95 -3.51 -15.35 -0.16
C SER A 95 -3.00 -13.98 -0.59
N TYR A 96 -1.95 -13.91 -1.41
CA TYR A 96 -1.46 -12.64 -1.95
C TYR A 96 -2.47 -12.05 -2.93
N ARG A 97 -3.17 -12.89 -3.71
CA ARG A 97 -4.20 -12.44 -4.65
C ARG A 97 -5.34 -11.72 -3.94
N SER A 98 -5.87 -12.30 -2.86
CA SER A 98 -6.98 -11.69 -2.11
C SER A 98 -6.58 -10.36 -1.44
N MET A 99 -5.31 -10.23 -1.02
CA MET A 99 -4.76 -8.97 -0.48
C MET A 99 -4.57 -7.87 -1.53
N ASN A 100 -4.25 -8.24 -2.78
CA ASN A 100 -3.78 -7.31 -3.82
C ASN A 100 -4.80 -6.95 -4.91
N ILE A 101 -5.94 -7.65 -5.01
CA ILE A 101 -6.89 -7.41 -6.11
C ILE A 101 -7.63 -6.07 -5.98
N ASP A 102 -7.92 -5.62 -4.76
CA ASP A 102 -8.61 -4.35 -4.51
C ASP A 102 -7.68 -3.15 -4.76
N SER A 103 -6.39 -3.30 -4.44
CA SER A 103 -5.38 -2.30 -4.78
C SER A 103 -5.10 -2.26 -6.27
N SER A 104 -5.06 -3.40 -6.96
CA SER A 104 -4.88 -3.46 -8.42
C SER A 104 -6.00 -2.76 -9.18
N ARG A 105 -7.26 -2.95 -8.80
CA ARG A 105 -8.41 -2.24 -9.38
C ARG A 105 -8.28 -0.73 -9.26
N ARG A 106 -7.85 -0.23 -8.10
CA ARG A 106 -7.60 1.20 -7.87
C ARG A 106 -6.40 1.71 -8.67
N ALA A 107 -5.35 0.92 -8.80
CA ALA A 107 -4.21 1.25 -9.64
C ALA A 107 -4.62 1.39 -11.12
N ILE A 108 -5.45 0.47 -11.63
CA ILE A 108 -5.95 0.48 -13.01
C ILE A 108 -6.73 1.76 -13.32
N ILE A 109 -7.61 2.20 -12.41
CA ILE A 109 -8.40 3.43 -12.61
C ILE A 109 -7.69 4.70 -12.07
N LEU A 110 -6.40 4.61 -11.74
CA LEU A 110 -5.54 5.73 -11.30
C LEU A 110 -6.01 6.44 -10.01
N ILE A 111 -6.53 5.67 -9.05
CA ILE A 111 -6.97 6.17 -7.72
C ILE A 111 -6.31 5.42 -6.55
N SER A 112 -5.16 4.79 -6.76
CA SER A 112 -4.47 4.08 -5.67
C SER A 112 -4.05 4.98 -4.50
N ASN A 113 -4.06 6.31 -4.68
CA ASN A 113 -3.93 7.30 -3.63
C ASN A 113 -5.23 7.52 -2.82
N ILE A 114 -6.33 6.83 -3.10
CA ILE A 114 -7.54 6.85 -2.27
C ILE A 114 -7.62 5.51 -1.55
N ARG A 115 -7.17 5.50 -0.29
CA ARG A 115 -7.10 4.27 0.51
C ARG A 115 -8.38 4.04 1.32
N LYS A 116 -8.68 2.77 1.60
CA LYS A 116 -9.75 2.38 2.53
C LYS A 116 -9.36 2.80 3.96
N VAL A 117 -10.33 3.33 4.69
CA VAL A 117 -10.22 3.88 6.05
C VAL A 117 -9.82 2.82 7.10
N ASP A 118 -9.88 1.53 6.76
CA ASP A 118 -9.88 0.42 7.72
C ASP A 118 -8.53 -0.33 7.85
N VAL A 119 -7.41 0.27 7.43
CA VAL A 119 -6.07 -0.35 7.59
C VAL A 119 -5.27 0.38 8.67
N ASP A 120 -4.92 -0.36 9.72
CA ASP A 120 -4.17 0.11 10.89
C ASP A 120 -2.88 0.87 10.50
N ALA A 121 -2.61 1.91 11.28
CA ALA A 121 -1.82 3.12 10.99
C ALA A 121 -0.29 2.95 10.78
N ASN A 122 0.24 1.76 10.52
CA ASN A 122 1.68 1.58 10.35
C ASN A 122 2.11 1.54 8.87
N TYR A 123 1.94 2.68 8.19
CA TYR A 123 2.30 2.85 6.77
C TYR A 123 3.79 2.60 6.47
N GLN A 124 4.72 3.03 7.34
CA GLN A 124 6.14 2.72 7.16
C GLN A 124 6.37 1.21 7.10
N LYS A 125 5.66 0.42 7.90
CA LYS A 125 5.75 -1.05 7.84
C LYS A 125 5.14 -1.60 6.56
N MET A 126 4.10 -0.99 6.01
CA MET A 126 3.53 -1.42 4.73
C MET A 126 4.39 -1.10 3.51
N LEU A 127 5.02 0.08 3.48
CA LEU A 127 5.96 0.45 2.43
C LEU A 127 7.22 -0.43 2.44
N VAL A 128 7.69 -0.75 3.64
CA VAL A 128 8.89 -1.59 3.83
C VAL A 128 8.58 -3.08 3.61
N ASN A 129 7.41 -3.57 4.06
CA ASN A 129 7.06 -4.99 3.92
C ASN A 129 6.51 -5.38 2.54
N ALA A 130 6.12 -4.41 1.70
CA ALA A 130 5.63 -4.62 0.33
C ALA A 130 4.53 -5.71 0.19
N GLU A 131 3.70 -5.91 1.21
CA GLU A 131 2.61 -6.92 1.20
C GLU A 131 1.55 -6.62 0.11
N ASP A 132 1.37 -5.33 -0.20
CA ASP A 132 0.56 -4.84 -1.31
C ASP A 132 1.47 -4.36 -2.46
N LEU A 133 1.57 -5.17 -3.50
CA LEU A 133 2.39 -4.97 -4.70
C LEU A 133 2.01 -3.70 -5.47
N PHE A 134 0.78 -3.22 -5.32
CA PHE A 134 0.30 -2.00 -5.99
C PHE A 134 0.45 -0.75 -5.12
N THR A 135 1.01 -0.87 -3.90
CA THR A 135 1.11 0.27 -2.98
C THR A 135 1.89 1.43 -3.60
N HIS A 136 2.96 1.15 -4.36
CA HIS A 136 3.84 2.18 -4.95
C HIS A 136 3.20 2.98 -6.09
N THR A 137 2.01 2.61 -6.60
CA THR A 137 1.35 3.36 -7.68
C THR A 137 0.70 4.67 -7.21
N TRP A 138 0.64 4.89 -5.89
CA TRP A 138 -0.06 6.04 -5.29
C TRP A 138 0.50 7.39 -5.77
N SER A 139 1.82 7.53 -5.82
CA SER A 139 2.49 8.80 -6.15
C SER A 139 2.26 9.18 -7.61
N LEU A 140 2.28 8.19 -8.51
CA LEU A 140 1.95 8.39 -9.91
C LEU A 140 0.46 8.75 -10.10
N CYS A 141 -0.45 8.17 -9.31
CA CYS A 141 -1.87 8.55 -9.35
C CYS A 141 -2.07 10.01 -8.93
N VAL A 142 -1.38 10.47 -7.87
CA VAL A 142 -1.37 11.89 -7.48
C VAL A 142 -0.85 12.77 -8.61
N GLU A 143 0.25 12.38 -9.26
CA GLU A 143 0.81 13.12 -10.38
C GLU A 143 -0.13 13.17 -11.60
N MET A 144 -0.80 12.07 -11.94
CA MET A 144 -1.79 12.03 -13.02
C MET A 144 -3.02 12.89 -12.73
N GLN A 145 -3.48 12.92 -11.48
CA GLN A 145 -4.56 13.82 -11.04
C GLN A 145 -4.13 15.28 -11.13
N TRP A 146 -2.89 15.61 -10.73
CA TRP A 146 -2.32 16.93 -10.95
C TRP A 146 -2.31 17.32 -12.43
N TYR A 147 -1.88 16.42 -13.32
CA TYR A 147 -1.89 16.66 -14.76
C TYR A 147 -3.28 16.94 -15.33
N LEU A 148 -4.32 16.31 -14.78
CA LEU A 148 -5.71 16.60 -15.15
C LEU A 148 -6.17 17.97 -14.66
N LEU A 149 -5.76 18.39 -13.46
CA LEU A 149 -6.22 19.63 -12.84
C LEU A 149 -5.47 20.87 -13.35
N VAL A 150 -4.16 20.77 -13.60
CA VAL A 150 -3.31 21.95 -13.79
C VAL A 150 -3.65 22.82 -15.01
N PRO A 151 -4.07 22.29 -16.19
CA PRO A 151 -4.50 23.18 -17.28
C PRO A 151 -5.72 24.02 -16.89
N LEU A 152 -6.66 23.45 -16.14
CA LEU A 152 -7.83 24.17 -15.62
C LEU A 152 -7.42 25.22 -14.59
N ILE A 153 -6.47 24.91 -13.71
CA ILE A 153 -5.93 25.86 -12.74
C ILE A 153 -5.30 27.07 -13.48
N PHE A 154 -4.57 26.84 -14.57
CA PHE A 154 -4.04 27.93 -15.39
C PHE A 154 -5.13 28.75 -16.11
N VAL A 155 -6.22 28.12 -16.57
CA VAL A 155 -7.37 28.87 -17.12
C VAL A 155 -8.01 29.76 -16.06
N VAL A 156 -8.27 29.21 -14.87
CA VAL A 156 -8.83 29.97 -13.74
C VAL A 156 -7.89 31.12 -13.37
N GLN A 157 -6.59 30.86 -13.30
CA GLN A 157 -5.58 31.90 -13.05
C GLN A 157 -5.66 33.03 -14.07
N ARG A 158 -5.61 32.72 -15.38
CA ARG A 158 -5.65 33.73 -16.46
C ARG A 158 -6.95 34.52 -16.49
N PHE A 159 -8.06 33.91 -16.08
CA PHE A 159 -9.35 34.58 -15.95
C PHE A 159 -9.43 35.50 -14.73
N MET A 160 -8.88 35.07 -13.58
CA MET A 160 -9.00 35.82 -12.32
C MET A 160 -7.98 36.94 -12.17
N THR A 161 -6.73 36.74 -12.62
CA THR A 161 -5.64 37.67 -12.29
C THR A 161 -4.42 37.50 -13.19
N ALA A 162 -3.78 38.61 -13.56
CA ALA A 162 -2.47 38.59 -14.21
C ALA A 162 -1.31 38.29 -13.24
N TRP A 163 -1.55 38.33 -11.93
CA TRP A 163 -0.54 38.14 -10.89
C TRP A 163 -0.27 36.65 -10.63
N GLU A 164 0.37 35.97 -11.61
CA GLU A 164 0.63 34.52 -11.59
C GLU A 164 1.27 34.04 -10.26
N LYS A 165 2.30 34.76 -9.79
CA LYS A 165 3.02 34.40 -8.55
C LYS A 165 2.12 34.43 -7.33
N THR A 166 1.34 35.50 -7.17
CA THR A 166 0.41 35.66 -6.05
C THR A 166 -0.66 34.58 -6.08
N PHE A 167 -1.19 34.28 -7.26
CA PHE A 167 -2.19 33.21 -7.44
C PHE A 167 -1.64 31.85 -7.01
N PHE A 168 -0.50 31.41 -7.55
CA PHE A 168 0.07 30.11 -7.23
C PHE A 168 0.60 30.03 -5.79
N THR A 169 1.02 31.15 -5.20
CA THR A 169 1.35 31.23 -3.77
C THR A 169 0.09 31.01 -2.91
N GLY A 170 -1.03 31.65 -3.27
CA GLY A 170 -2.31 31.43 -2.59
C GLY A 170 -2.79 29.98 -2.68
N VAL A 171 -2.67 29.35 -3.86
CA VAL A 171 -2.98 27.92 -4.04
C VAL A 171 -2.08 27.03 -3.18
N ALA A 172 -0.77 27.32 -3.13
CA ALA A 172 0.18 26.58 -2.30
C ALA A 172 -0.15 26.69 -0.81
N ILE A 173 -0.41 27.91 -0.32
CA ILE A 173 -0.77 28.17 1.08
C ILE A 173 -2.08 27.46 1.44
N SER A 174 -3.10 27.52 0.59
CA SER A 174 -4.36 26.80 0.81
C SER A 174 -4.16 25.29 0.86
N SER A 175 -3.30 24.74 0.01
CA SER A 175 -2.96 23.31 0.01
C SER A 175 -2.18 22.90 1.27
N ILE A 176 -1.23 23.73 1.73
CA ILE A 176 -0.51 23.53 3.00
C ILE A 176 -1.47 23.62 4.18
N ALA A 177 -2.36 24.62 4.20
CA ALA A 177 -3.36 24.75 5.25
C ALA A 177 -4.25 23.50 5.31
N PHE A 178 -4.71 23.01 4.15
CA PHE A 178 -5.46 21.76 4.09
C PHE A 178 -4.63 20.55 4.59
N TYR A 179 -3.37 20.44 4.18
CA TYR A 179 -2.43 19.41 4.66
C TYR A 179 -2.31 19.39 6.19
N LEU A 180 -2.22 20.57 6.82
CA LEU A 180 -2.09 20.72 8.27
C LEU A 180 -3.40 20.50 9.05
N LEU A 181 -4.55 20.56 8.39
CA LEU A 181 -5.87 20.45 9.02
C LEU A 181 -6.48 19.04 8.95
N VAL A 182 -5.97 18.18 8.08
CA VAL A 182 -6.45 16.79 7.93
C VAL A 182 -5.54 15.81 8.67
N ASP A 183 -6.01 14.58 8.85
CA ASP A 183 -5.22 13.51 9.47
C ASP A 183 -3.99 13.13 8.62
N ASP A 184 -2.98 12.54 9.26
CA ASP A 184 -1.70 12.18 8.62
C ASP A 184 -1.88 11.36 7.33
N MET A 185 -2.83 10.43 7.30
CA MET A 185 -3.06 9.59 6.14
C MET A 185 -3.68 10.39 4.99
N SER A 186 -4.71 11.18 5.27
CA SER A 186 -5.31 12.08 4.28
C SER A 186 -4.30 13.10 3.76
N SER A 187 -3.48 13.68 4.65
CA SER A 187 -2.43 14.65 4.29
C SER A 187 -1.43 14.05 3.31
N PHE A 188 -1.10 12.76 3.51
CA PHE A 188 -0.11 12.06 2.73
C PHE A 188 -0.61 11.71 1.32
N TYR A 189 -1.85 11.25 1.20
CA TYR A 189 -2.39 10.63 -0.01
C TYR A 189 -3.29 11.54 -0.87
N CYS A 190 -3.94 12.52 -0.24
CA CYS A 190 -4.88 13.38 -0.93
C CYS A 190 -4.14 14.34 -1.87
N VAL A 191 -4.54 14.36 -3.15
CA VAL A 191 -3.97 15.27 -4.14
C VAL A 191 -4.05 16.73 -3.68
N PHE A 192 -5.17 17.14 -3.07
CA PHE A 192 -5.37 18.53 -2.62
C PHE A 192 -4.42 18.93 -1.49
N ALA A 193 -4.02 17.99 -0.63
CA ALA A 193 -3.03 18.21 0.42
C ALA A 193 -1.59 18.25 -0.11
N ARG A 194 -1.36 17.79 -1.35
CA ARG A 194 -0.03 17.72 -1.98
C ARG A 194 0.20 18.74 -3.10
N ILE A 195 -0.84 19.46 -3.52
CA ILE A 195 -0.75 20.49 -4.57
C ILE A 195 0.37 21.50 -4.31
N TRP A 196 0.63 21.86 -3.05
CA TRP A 196 1.70 22.80 -2.69
C TRP A 196 3.08 22.42 -3.26
N GLN A 197 3.40 21.13 -3.35
CA GLN A 197 4.68 20.64 -3.86
C GLN A 197 4.82 20.94 -5.35
N PHE A 198 3.75 20.71 -6.11
CA PHE A 198 3.68 21.09 -7.52
C PHE A 198 3.74 22.61 -7.68
N CYS A 199 3.03 23.36 -6.84
CA CYS A 199 3.07 24.83 -6.86
C CYS A 199 4.48 25.38 -6.56
N CYS A 200 5.28 24.76 -5.68
CA CYS A 200 6.69 25.13 -5.50
C CYS A 200 7.46 25.06 -6.82
N GLY A 201 7.21 24.03 -7.63
CA GLY A 201 7.78 23.90 -8.97
C GLY A 201 7.32 25.00 -9.93
N VAL A 202 6.02 25.32 -9.92
CA VAL A 202 5.47 26.43 -10.70
C VAL A 202 6.14 27.75 -10.31
N LEU A 203 6.21 28.04 -9.01
CA LEU A 203 6.82 29.25 -8.47
C LEU A 203 8.31 29.34 -8.80
N ALA A 204 9.06 28.23 -8.73
CA ALA A 204 10.46 28.19 -9.13
C ALA A 204 10.65 28.64 -10.60
N LEU A 205 9.77 28.21 -11.51
CA LEU A 205 9.79 28.69 -12.90
C LEU A 205 9.46 30.19 -12.99
N LEU A 206 8.45 30.66 -12.25
CA LEU A 206 8.05 32.07 -12.27
C LEU A 206 9.14 33.00 -11.70
N MET A 207 9.93 32.51 -10.74
CA MET A 207 11.07 33.23 -10.17
C MET A 207 12.31 33.18 -11.07
N GLN A 208 12.47 32.14 -11.89
CA GLN A 208 13.60 32.02 -12.83
C GLN A 208 13.70 33.24 -13.78
N ASN A 209 12.57 33.83 -14.17
CA ASN A 209 12.53 35.00 -15.03
C ASN A 209 13.12 36.27 -14.38
N GLU A 210 13.15 36.37 -13.04
CA GLU A 210 13.78 37.47 -12.31
C GLU A 210 15.26 37.18 -11.99
N VAL A 211 15.58 35.90 -11.80
CA VAL A 211 16.93 35.44 -11.48
C VAL A 211 17.88 35.60 -12.68
N ARG A 212 17.38 35.42 -13.91
CA ARG A 212 18.18 35.67 -15.13
C ARG A 212 18.57 37.14 -15.31
N THR A 213 17.79 38.08 -14.78
CA THR A 213 18.16 39.50 -14.76
C THR A 213 19.18 39.85 -13.67
N TYR A 214 19.21 39.10 -12.56
CA TYR A 214 20.17 39.31 -11.47
C TYR A 214 21.57 38.72 -11.79
N PHE A 215 21.65 37.52 -12.37
CA PHE A 215 22.94 36.87 -12.68
C PHE A 215 23.64 37.40 -13.94
N LEU A 216 23.02 38.30 -14.71
CA LEU A 216 23.67 39.00 -15.83
C LEU A 216 24.40 40.29 -15.41
N GLN A 217 24.49 40.58 -14.11
CA GLN A 217 25.22 41.74 -13.56
C GLN A 217 26.50 41.40 -12.81
N GLU A 218 26.83 40.12 -12.58
CA GLU A 218 28.12 39.75 -12.00
C GLU A 218 29.03 39.12 -13.07
N PRO A 219 30.25 39.65 -13.29
CA PRO A 219 31.24 38.96 -14.09
C PRO A 219 31.63 37.65 -13.37
N GLU A 220 31.58 36.57 -14.12
CA GLU A 220 31.98 35.22 -13.73
C GLU A 220 33.37 35.27 -13.08
N LYS A 221 33.42 35.12 -11.75
CA LYS A 221 34.66 34.83 -11.03
C LYS A 221 34.86 33.33 -11.06
N ASP A 222 35.96 32.91 -11.67
CA ASP A 222 36.45 31.53 -11.68
C ASP A 222 36.40 30.95 -10.26
N LEU A 223 35.50 29.99 -10.05
CA LEU A 223 35.47 29.18 -8.84
C LEU A 223 36.53 28.08 -8.95
N PRO A 224 37.34 27.86 -7.90
CA PRO A 224 38.37 26.84 -7.92
C PRO A 224 37.77 25.44 -8.03
N GLN A 225 38.37 24.62 -8.89
CA GLN A 225 38.15 23.18 -8.97
C GLN A 225 38.65 22.49 -7.69
N HIS A 226 37.75 22.27 -6.75
CA HIS A 226 37.84 21.20 -5.75
C HIS A 226 36.40 20.71 -5.52
N GLU A 227 36.10 19.43 -5.33
CA GLU A 227 36.85 18.40 -4.62
C GLU A 227 36.29 17.04 -5.06
N LYS A 228 37.14 16.01 -5.14
CA LYS A 228 36.67 14.63 -5.34
C LYS A 228 35.79 14.26 -4.15
N ILE A 229 34.52 14.00 -4.40
CA ILE A 229 33.62 13.40 -3.41
C ILE A 229 34.28 12.10 -2.96
N ALA A 230 34.68 12.06 -1.69
CA ALA A 230 35.15 10.85 -1.03
C ALA A 230 34.04 9.81 -1.11
N LEU A 231 34.31 8.73 -1.84
CA LEU A 231 33.52 7.51 -1.76
C LEU A 231 33.59 7.04 -0.32
N LEU A 232 32.46 7.12 0.38
CA LEU A 232 32.25 6.43 1.64
C LEU A 232 32.56 4.96 1.39
N ASN A 233 33.58 4.46 2.08
CA ASN A 233 33.83 3.03 2.20
C ASN A 233 32.57 2.43 2.81
N SER A 234 31.78 1.72 2.00
CA SER A 234 30.71 0.89 2.50
C SER A 234 31.35 -0.23 3.29
N GLU A 235 31.21 -0.19 4.61
CA GLU A 235 31.27 -1.39 5.42
C GLU A 235 30.34 -2.42 4.80
N THR A 236 30.81 -3.65 4.74
CA THR A 236 30.14 -4.80 4.13
C THR A 236 28.74 -4.97 4.72
N CYS A 237 27.71 -4.60 3.96
CA CYS A 237 26.33 -4.96 4.27
C CYS A 237 26.19 -6.47 4.14
N GLU A 238 25.83 -7.15 5.23
CA GLU A 238 25.35 -8.54 5.23
C GLU A 238 23.91 -8.62 4.66
N ASP A 239 23.66 -7.99 3.49
CA ASP A 239 22.33 -7.86 2.85
C ASP A 239 22.37 -8.28 1.36
N GLU A 240 22.96 -9.45 1.07
CA GLU A 240 22.97 -10.02 -0.29
C GLU A 240 21.60 -9.98 -1.01
N PRO A 241 20.44 -10.31 -0.40
CA PRO A 241 19.17 -10.33 -1.14
C PRO A 241 18.67 -8.93 -1.54
N LEU A 242 18.96 -7.88 -0.77
CA LEU A 242 18.47 -6.54 -1.07
C LEU A 242 19.29 -5.84 -2.16
N SER A 243 20.60 -6.05 -2.16
CA SER A 243 21.47 -5.55 -3.23
C SER A 243 21.12 -6.15 -4.60
N LEU A 244 20.76 -7.45 -4.64
CA LEU A 244 20.23 -8.12 -5.84
C LEU A 244 18.89 -7.53 -6.30
N GLY A 245 18.00 -7.19 -5.36
CA GLY A 245 16.75 -6.51 -5.65
C GLY A 245 16.97 -5.15 -6.33
N LEU A 246 17.93 -4.35 -5.83
CA LEU A 246 18.26 -3.06 -6.44
C LEU A 246 18.82 -3.23 -7.86
N ILE A 247 19.78 -4.14 -8.05
CA ILE A 247 20.38 -4.41 -9.37
C ILE A 247 19.32 -4.91 -10.36
N SER A 248 18.45 -5.84 -9.94
CA SER A 248 17.39 -6.36 -10.79
C SER A 248 16.38 -5.27 -11.19
N SER A 249 16.05 -4.33 -10.30
CA SER A 249 15.18 -3.19 -10.61
C SER A 249 15.76 -2.29 -11.71
N ILE A 250 17.07 -2.03 -11.67
CA ILE A 250 17.78 -1.23 -12.66
C ILE A 250 17.81 -1.95 -14.00
N LEU A 251 18.15 -3.25 -14.00
CA LEU A 251 18.17 -4.06 -15.22
C LEU A 251 16.79 -4.15 -15.87
N LEU A 252 15.72 -4.31 -15.07
CA LEU A 252 14.36 -4.34 -15.55
C LEU A 252 13.93 -3.00 -16.15
N ALA A 253 14.32 -1.87 -15.54
CA ALA A 253 14.05 -0.54 -16.09
C ALA A 253 14.76 -0.32 -17.43
N VAL A 254 16.02 -0.73 -17.56
CA VAL A 254 16.79 -0.67 -18.81
C VAL A 254 16.15 -1.56 -19.87
N ALA A 255 15.78 -2.80 -19.52
CA ALA A 255 15.10 -3.71 -20.42
C ALA A 255 13.75 -3.16 -20.89
N ALA A 256 12.93 -2.62 -19.98
CA ALA A 256 11.64 -2.02 -20.33
C ALA A 256 11.80 -0.83 -21.29
N TYR A 257 12.83 0.01 -21.09
CA TYR A 257 13.13 1.09 -22.01
C TYR A 257 13.50 0.58 -23.40
N HIS A 258 14.43 -0.38 -23.46
CA HIS A 258 14.98 -0.87 -24.72
C HIS A 258 14.02 -1.78 -25.49
N LEU A 259 13.16 -2.54 -24.81
CA LEU A 259 12.27 -3.53 -25.41
C LEU A 259 10.86 -2.97 -25.69
N PHE A 260 10.43 -1.93 -24.97
CA PHE A 260 9.06 -1.44 -25.05
C PHE A 260 8.99 0.07 -25.25
N GLU A 261 9.54 0.86 -24.32
CA GLU A 261 9.34 2.32 -24.30
C GLU A 261 9.85 3.02 -25.57
N LYS A 262 11.07 2.72 -25.99
CA LYS A 262 11.70 3.34 -27.16
C LYS A 262 10.89 3.14 -28.44
N TYR A 263 10.18 2.02 -28.57
CA TYR A 263 9.43 1.67 -29.78
C TYR A 263 8.07 2.37 -29.83
N TYR A 264 7.22 2.23 -28.81
CA TYR A 264 5.87 2.83 -28.88
C TYR A 264 5.93 4.37 -28.91
N LEU A 265 7.00 4.98 -28.38
CA LEU A 265 7.19 6.42 -28.43
C LEU A 265 7.31 6.96 -29.87
N THR A 266 7.66 6.12 -30.86
CA THR A 266 7.70 6.53 -32.28
C THR A 266 6.38 6.29 -33.01
N TRP A 267 5.43 5.56 -32.40
CA TRP A 267 4.19 5.18 -33.05
C TRP A 267 3.21 6.35 -33.26
N PRO A 268 2.34 6.26 -34.28
CA PRO A 268 1.25 7.22 -34.47
C PRO A 268 0.23 7.14 -33.33
N PRO A 269 -0.58 8.20 -33.11
CA PRO A 269 -1.56 8.27 -32.02
C PRO A 269 -2.52 7.08 -31.97
N GLN A 270 -2.98 6.61 -33.13
CA GLN A 270 -3.90 5.47 -33.24
C GLN A 270 -3.25 4.17 -32.73
N GLY A 271 -1.99 3.92 -33.08
CA GLY A 271 -1.26 2.73 -32.61
C GLY A 271 -1.06 2.74 -31.10
N VAL A 272 -0.71 3.90 -30.53
CA VAL A 272 -0.57 4.06 -29.08
C VAL A 272 -1.92 3.84 -28.37
N LEU A 273 -3.01 4.39 -28.91
CA LEU A 273 -4.34 4.24 -28.33
C LEU A 273 -4.81 2.78 -28.38
N SER A 274 -4.62 2.08 -29.50
CA SER A 274 -4.95 0.66 -29.62
C SER A 274 -4.19 -0.19 -28.61
N MET A 275 -2.88 0.02 -28.48
CA MET A 275 -2.05 -0.66 -27.48
C MET A 275 -2.53 -0.37 -26.06
N LEU A 276 -2.84 0.90 -25.76
CA LEU A 276 -3.33 1.30 -24.45
C LEU A 276 -4.64 0.62 -24.10
N THR A 277 -5.59 0.56 -25.04
CA THR A 277 -6.87 -0.14 -24.87
C THR A 277 -6.66 -1.63 -24.61
N VAL A 278 -5.75 -2.27 -25.36
CA VAL A 278 -5.43 -3.70 -25.17
C VAL A 278 -4.82 -3.94 -23.78
N LEU A 279 -3.82 -3.15 -23.37
CA LEU A 279 -3.19 -3.29 -22.06
C LEU A 279 -4.17 -3.02 -20.92
N ALA A 280 -4.99 -1.98 -21.03
CA ALA A 280 -6.03 -1.67 -20.04
C ALA A 280 -7.07 -2.79 -19.97
N ALA A 281 -7.48 -3.37 -21.10
CA ALA A 281 -8.39 -4.51 -21.14
C ALA A 281 -7.77 -5.76 -20.49
N ILE A 282 -6.50 -6.08 -20.76
CA ILE A 282 -5.79 -7.17 -20.11
C ILE A 282 -5.76 -6.96 -18.59
N CYS A 283 -5.38 -5.76 -18.13
CA CYS A 283 -5.37 -5.44 -16.71
C CYS A 283 -6.76 -5.59 -16.09
N ALA A 284 -7.80 -5.07 -16.76
CA ALA A 284 -9.18 -5.17 -16.29
C ALA A 284 -9.65 -6.63 -16.22
N ILE A 285 -9.40 -7.43 -17.25
CA ILE A 285 -9.77 -8.86 -17.28
C ILE A 285 -9.11 -9.62 -16.13
N LEU A 286 -7.82 -9.37 -15.88
CA LEU A 286 -7.08 -9.99 -14.78
C LEU A 286 -7.57 -9.51 -13.40
N ALA A 287 -7.87 -8.22 -13.25
CA ALA A 287 -8.34 -7.64 -11.99
C ALA A 287 -9.82 -7.95 -11.68
N LEU A 288 -10.61 -8.26 -12.70
CA LEU A 288 -12.01 -8.67 -12.59
C LEU A 288 -12.17 -10.19 -12.46
N GLN A 289 -11.08 -10.97 -12.52
CA GLN A 289 -11.15 -12.38 -12.19
C GLN A 289 -11.73 -12.55 -10.77
N PRO A 290 -12.58 -13.56 -10.54
CA PRO A 290 -12.98 -13.95 -9.20
C PRO A 290 -11.71 -14.21 -8.39
N HIS A 291 -11.58 -13.44 -7.32
CA HIS A 291 -10.36 -13.25 -6.54
C HIS A 291 -10.44 -14.01 -5.23
N SER A 292 -11.65 -14.37 -4.83
CA SER A 292 -11.86 -15.38 -3.84
C SER A 292 -11.84 -16.74 -4.53
N ILE A 293 -10.99 -17.60 -4.01
CA ILE A 293 -11.22 -19.05 -4.08
C ILE A 293 -12.68 -19.35 -3.68
N GLU A 294 -13.30 -18.52 -2.85
CA GLU A 294 -14.70 -18.64 -2.41
C GLU A 294 -15.72 -18.57 -3.56
N GLU A 295 -15.60 -17.64 -4.52
CA GLU A 295 -16.52 -17.54 -5.66
C GLU A 295 -16.34 -18.68 -6.66
N GLN A 296 -15.09 -19.10 -6.87
CA GLN A 296 -14.75 -20.15 -7.83
C GLN A 296 -15.00 -21.57 -7.28
N MET A 297 -14.92 -21.77 -5.95
CA MET A 297 -15.16 -23.06 -5.30
C MET A 297 -16.60 -23.31 -4.87
N PHE A 298 -17.32 -22.29 -4.42
CA PHE A 298 -18.54 -22.57 -3.66
C PHE A 298 -19.83 -22.34 -4.43
N GLY A 299 -19.82 -21.55 -5.52
CA GLY A 299 -21.05 -21.20 -6.24
C GLY A 299 -22.18 -20.78 -5.30
N GLU A 300 -23.42 -20.74 -5.77
CA GLU A 300 -24.57 -20.62 -4.85
C GLU A 300 -24.86 -21.95 -4.11
N GLY A 301 -24.21 -23.05 -4.51
CA GLY A 301 -24.46 -24.42 -4.05
C GLY A 301 -23.83 -24.81 -2.70
N PRO A 302 -24.15 -26.01 -2.18
CA PRO A 302 -23.54 -26.54 -0.96
C PRO A 302 -22.03 -26.82 -1.15
N VAL A 303 -21.25 -26.58 -0.09
CA VAL A 303 -19.79 -26.73 -0.11
C VAL A 303 -19.39 -28.19 -0.34
N ASN A 304 -18.58 -28.44 -1.38
CA ASN A 304 -18.03 -29.77 -1.62
C ASN A 304 -16.76 -29.98 -0.78
N TYR A 305 -16.92 -30.62 0.38
CA TYR A 305 -15.84 -30.91 1.33
C TYR A 305 -14.74 -31.84 0.77
N SER A 306 -14.96 -32.53 -0.35
CA SER A 306 -13.96 -33.42 -0.97
C SER A 306 -12.87 -32.68 -1.76
N ALA A 307 -13.07 -31.39 -2.06
CA ALA A 307 -12.09 -30.54 -2.75
C ALA A 307 -11.10 -29.84 -1.81
N ILE A 308 -11.18 -30.11 -0.50
CA ILE A 308 -10.34 -29.47 0.51
C ILE A 308 -8.93 -30.06 0.44
N ASN A 309 -7.91 -29.23 0.20
CA ASN A 309 -6.52 -29.63 0.34
C ASN A 309 -6.06 -29.39 1.80
N PRO A 310 -5.90 -30.45 2.63
CA PRO A 310 -5.55 -30.29 4.03
C PRO A 310 -4.13 -29.75 4.26
N ASN A 311 -3.26 -29.79 3.24
CA ASN A 311 -1.86 -29.38 3.34
C ASN A 311 -1.62 -27.89 3.02
N ASP A 312 -2.65 -27.16 2.61
CA ASP A 312 -2.55 -25.71 2.33
C ASP A 312 -3.19 -24.91 3.49
N ALA A 313 -2.34 -24.36 4.35
CA ALA A 313 -2.77 -23.61 5.52
C ALA A 313 -3.53 -22.32 5.14
N ALA A 314 -3.21 -21.69 4.01
CA ALA A 314 -3.92 -20.51 3.51
C ALA A 314 -5.31 -20.87 2.98
N TRP A 315 -5.44 -22.05 2.36
CA TRP A 315 -6.70 -22.63 1.92
C TRP A 315 -7.67 -22.88 3.09
N ASN A 316 -7.17 -23.50 4.16
CA ASN A 316 -7.98 -23.82 5.35
C ASN A 316 -8.52 -22.55 6.05
N MET A 317 -7.72 -21.48 6.11
CA MET A 317 -8.13 -20.22 6.72
C MET A 317 -9.21 -19.48 5.91
N THR A 318 -9.18 -19.60 4.59
CA THR A 318 -10.15 -18.96 3.68
C THR A 318 -11.48 -19.71 3.72
N LEU A 319 -11.45 -21.04 3.61
CA LEU A 319 -12.62 -21.90 3.75
C LEU A 319 -13.35 -21.69 5.10
N MET A 320 -12.60 -21.61 6.20
CA MET A 320 -13.17 -21.40 7.53
C MET A 320 -13.84 -20.02 7.68
N ARG A 321 -13.40 -18.99 6.94
CA ARG A 321 -14.07 -17.69 6.91
C ARG A 321 -15.38 -17.74 6.11
N TYR A 322 -15.38 -18.43 4.97
CA TYR A 322 -16.57 -18.64 4.15
C TYR A 322 -17.66 -19.44 4.86
N LEU A 323 -17.33 -20.57 5.48
CA LEU A 323 -18.29 -21.39 6.22
C LEU A 323 -18.94 -20.57 7.36
N ASN A 324 -18.13 -19.79 8.08
CA ASN A 324 -18.62 -18.88 9.12
C ASN A 324 -19.55 -17.78 8.61
N PHE A 325 -19.35 -17.31 7.37
CA PHE A 325 -20.20 -16.30 6.75
C PHE A 325 -21.53 -16.90 6.22
N LYS A 326 -21.47 -18.06 5.54
CA LYS A 326 -22.64 -18.66 4.88
C LYS A 326 -23.62 -19.31 5.87
N GLU A 327 -23.12 -19.86 6.98
CA GLU A 327 -23.98 -20.56 7.94
C GLU A 327 -24.85 -19.62 8.77
N ASN A 328 -24.63 -18.30 8.70
CA ASN A 328 -25.37 -17.24 9.41
C ASN A 328 -25.61 -17.52 10.91
N ASN A 329 -24.83 -18.45 11.47
CA ASN A 329 -24.87 -18.92 12.85
C ASN A 329 -23.50 -18.65 13.49
N LEU A 330 -23.08 -17.39 13.42
CA LEU A 330 -21.80 -16.89 13.95
C LEU A 330 -21.57 -17.30 15.41
N ARG A 331 -22.66 -17.47 16.19
CA ARG A 331 -22.58 -17.98 17.56
C ARG A 331 -22.38 -19.49 17.58
N GLY A 332 -23.23 -20.29 16.93
CA GLY A 332 -23.13 -21.75 16.94
C GLY A 332 -21.77 -22.27 16.46
N ASN A 333 -21.14 -21.58 15.49
CA ASN A 333 -19.85 -21.99 14.96
C ASN A 333 -18.66 -21.73 15.90
N LEU A 334 -18.85 -20.93 16.95
CA LEU A 334 -17.86 -20.72 18.01
C LEU A 334 -17.95 -21.79 19.11
N GLU A 335 -18.93 -22.69 19.03
CA GLU A 335 -19.02 -23.81 19.95
C GLU A 335 -17.84 -24.77 19.73
N VAL A 336 -17.03 -24.94 20.76
CA VAL A 336 -15.92 -25.90 20.74
C VAL A 336 -16.52 -27.30 20.94
N PRO A 337 -16.45 -28.20 19.95
CA PRO A 337 -17.14 -29.48 20.04
C PRO A 337 -16.63 -30.32 21.23
N GLY A 338 -17.55 -30.76 22.08
CA GLY A 338 -17.21 -31.57 23.26
C GLY A 338 -16.67 -30.78 24.46
N CYS A 339 -16.77 -29.44 24.44
CA CYS A 339 -16.39 -28.59 25.57
C CYS A 339 -17.57 -28.37 26.53
N ALA A 340 -17.34 -28.57 27.82
CA ALA A 340 -18.31 -28.29 28.87
C ALA A 340 -18.20 -26.83 29.32
N TYR A 341 -19.16 -25.98 28.92
CA TYR A 341 -19.16 -24.55 29.22
C TYR A 341 -19.59 -24.25 30.66
N SER A 342 -18.94 -23.25 31.28
CA SER A 342 -19.27 -22.76 32.62
C SER A 342 -19.30 -21.24 32.68
N ALA A 343 -20.00 -20.69 33.67
CA ALA A 343 -20.00 -19.26 33.98
C ALA A 343 -18.74 -18.79 34.75
N ARG A 344 -17.60 -19.50 34.62
CA ARG A 344 -16.34 -19.05 35.21
C ARG A 344 -15.77 -17.91 34.36
N PHE A 345 -15.26 -16.88 35.04
CA PHE A 345 -14.62 -15.69 34.44
C PHE A 345 -15.52 -14.79 33.56
N LEU A 346 -16.73 -15.25 33.18
CA LEU A 346 -17.76 -14.54 32.40
C LEU A 346 -19.17 -15.05 32.78
N ASP A 347 -20.23 -14.39 32.32
CA ASP A 347 -21.61 -14.75 32.69
C ASP A 347 -22.14 -15.99 31.93
N GLU A 348 -23.20 -16.62 32.46
CA GLU A 348 -23.79 -17.85 31.88
C GLU A 348 -24.38 -17.63 30.46
N TYR A 349 -24.78 -16.40 30.14
CA TYR A 349 -25.28 -15.98 28.83
C TYR A 349 -24.17 -15.81 27.77
N ALA A 350 -22.91 -15.99 28.14
CA ALA A 350 -21.79 -15.89 27.22
C ALA A 350 -21.71 -17.08 26.25
N LYS A 351 -22.39 -18.21 26.51
CA LYS A 351 -22.33 -19.39 25.64
C LYS A 351 -22.73 -19.05 24.17
N PRO A 352 -22.01 -19.59 23.17
CA PRO A 352 -20.92 -20.57 23.25
C PRO A 352 -19.51 -19.92 23.28
N VAL A 353 -19.37 -18.71 23.83
CA VAL A 353 -18.07 -18.12 24.19
C VAL A 353 -17.91 -18.11 25.73
N GLY A 354 -16.72 -17.75 26.21
CA GLY A 354 -16.36 -17.77 27.62
C GLY A 354 -15.52 -18.98 28.00
N PHE A 355 -15.61 -19.41 29.26
CA PHE A 355 -14.80 -20.51 29.78
C PHE A 355 -15.48 -21.87 29.55
N CYS A 356 -14.74 -22.80 28.97
CA CYS A 356 -15.17 -24.19 28.85
C CYS A 356 -14.00 -25.15 29.10
N THR A 357 -14.32 -26.37 29.52
CA THR A 357 -13.34 -27.43 29.77
C THR A 357 -13.63 -28.62 28.88
N MET A 358 -12.61 -29.09 28.16
CA MET A 358 -12.69 -30.30 27.33
C MET A 358 -12.59 -31.55 28.21
N LYS A 359 -12.91 -32.72 27.64
CA LYS A 359 -12.72 -34.00 28.33
C LYS A 359 -11.27 -34.18 28.75
N ASN A 360 -11.06 -34.55 30.03
CA ASN A 360 -9.74 -34.84 30.56
C ASN A 360 -9.10 -36.06 29.86
N GLY A 361 -7.78 -36.03 29.77
CA GLY A 361 -6.98 -37.10 29.19
C GLY A 361 -6.05 -37.74 30.24
N ASN A 362 -5.26 -38.72 29.78
CA ASN A 362 -4.30 -39.46 30.62
C ASN A 362 -2.88 -38.88 30.54
N GLY A 363 -2.72 -37.68 29.98
CA GLY A 363 -1.43 -37.01 29.90
C GLY A 363 -1.04 -36.35 31.22
N ASN A 364 0.05 -35.59 31.18
CA ASN A 364 0.66 -34.99 32.37
C ASN A 364 0.45 -33.47 32.47
N ASN A 365 0.09 -32.80 31.37
CA ASN A 365 0.10 -31.35 31.28
C ASN A 365 -1.30 -30.75 31.28
N ASN A 366 -1.46 -29.64 32.00
CA ASN A 366 -2.63 -28.79 31.98
C ASN A 366 -2.46 -27.72 30.89
N PHE A 367 -3.40 -27.67 29.97
CA PHE A 367 -3.41 -26.72 28.86
C PHE A 367 -4.49 -25.66 29.06
N LEU A 368 -4.18 -24.43 28.63
CA LEU A 368 -5.13 -23.34 28.55
C LEU A 368 -5.01 -22.64 27.19
N VAL A 369 -6.09 -22.59 26.43
CA VAL A 369 -6.20 -21.76 25.22
C VAL A 369 -6.95 -20.49 25.58
N VAL A 370 -6.33 -19.31 25.40
CA VAL A 370 -6.99 -18.00 25.64
C VAL A 370 -6.99 -17.15 24.39
N GLY A 371 -8.07 -16.42 24.12
CA GLY A 371 -8.10 -15.50 22.97
C GLY A 371 -9.44 -14.85 22.66
N ASN A 372 -9.53 -14.33 21.44
CA ASN A 372 -10.78 -13.87 20.84
C ASN A 372 -11.54 -15.05 20.19
N SER A 373 -12.44 -14.79 19.23
CA SER A 373 -13.14 -15.85 18.48
C SER A 373 -12.23 -16.87 17.79
N PHE A 374 -10.98 -16.50 17.50
CA PHE A 374 -9.98 -17.39 16.91
C PHE A 374 -9.52 -18.48 17.89
N ALA A 375 -9.46 -18.19 19.20
CA ALA A 375 -9.23 -19.21 20.21
C ALA A 375 -10.34 -20.26 20.23
N CYS A 376 -11.62 -19.86 20.12
CA CYS A 376 -12.72 -20.83 20.07
C CYS A 376 -12.53 -21.76 18.84
N ASN A 377 -12.30 -21.17 17.67
CA ASN A 377 -12.19 -21.93 16.42
C ASN A 377 -11.00 -22.89 16.38
N GLN A 378 -9.88 -22.52 17.00
CA GLN A 378 -8.65 -23.33 16.95
C GLN A 378 -8.49 -24.28 18.14
N ALA A 379 -9.23 -24.09 19.24
CA ALA A 379 -9.09 -24.91 20.44
C ALA A 379 -9.28 -26.41 20.17
N GLY A 380 -10.24 -26.80 19.31
CA GLY A 380 -10.48 -28.21 18.97
C GLY A 380 -9.30 -28.84 18.20
N LEU A 381 -8.66 -28.08 17.32
CA LEU A 381 -7.46 -28.52 16.59
C LEU A 381 -6.28 -28.71 17.56
N ILE A 382 -6.04 -27.72 18.43
CA ILE A 382 -4.98 -27.79 19.44
C ILE A 382 -5.22 -28.99 20.38
N TYR A 383 -6.45 -29.17 20.86
CA TYR A 383 -6.82 -30.32 21.68
C TYR A 383 -6.50 -31.65 20.98
N SER A 384 -6.83 -31.76 19.69
CA SER A 384 -6.58 -32.97 18.91
C SER A 384 -5.08 -33.23 18.69
N ALA A 385 -4.30 -32.18 18.41
CA ALA A 385 -2.87 -32.26 18.21
C ALA A 385 -2.10 -32.68 19.48
N PHE A 386 -2.53 -32.19 20.65
CA PHE A 386 -1.86 -32.45 21.92
C PHE A 386 -2.52 -33.53 22.77
N LYS A 387 -3.49 -34.28 22.21
CA LYS A 387 -4.35 -35.23 22.94
C LYS A 387 -3.61 -36.19 23.88
N GLN A 388 -2.43 -36.66 23.49
CA GLN A 388 -1.62 -37.61 24.28
C GLN A 388 -0.96 -36.97 25.52
N HIS A 389 -0.80 -35.65 25.53
CA HIS A 389 -0.13 -34.91 26.61
C HIS A 389 -1.11 -34.24 27.58
N ILE A 390 -2.41 -34.23 27.25
CA ILE A 390 -3.44 -33.52 28.01
C ILE A 390 -3.83 -34.30 29.27
N LYS A 391 -3.64 -33.65 30.41
CA LYS A 391 -4.29 -33.99 31.69
C LYS A 391 -5.62 -33.25 31.83
N GLN A 392 -5.56 -31.94 31.69
CA GLN A 392 -6.71 -31.03 31.68
C GLN A 392 -6.56 -30.05 30.53
N PHE A 393 -7.64 -29.73 29.82
CA PHE A 393 -7.61 -28.77 28.71
C PHE A 393 -8.76 -27.78 28.84
N ASN A 394 -8.40 -26.54 29.13
CA ASN A 394 -9.34 -25.45 29.32
C ASN A 394 -9.27 -24.48 28.14
N VAL A 395 -10.39 -23.91 27.78
CA VAL A 395 -10.51 -22.91 26.72
C VAL A 395 -11.22 -21.70 27.30
N PHE A 396 -10.66 -20.53 27.04
CA PHE A 396 -11.34 -19.28 27.25
C PHE A 396 -11.28 -18.44 25.98
N CYS A 397 -12.44 -18.06 25.46
CA CYS A 397 -12.49 -17.17 24.32
C CYS A 397 -13.58 -16.12 24.48
N TYR A 398 -13.33 -14.90 24.01
CA TYR A 398 -14.33 -13.83 24.07
C TYR A 398 -14.31 -12.98 22.80
N PHE A 399 -15.46 -12.90 22.13
CA PHE A 399 -15.56 -12.30 20.80
C PHE A 399 -15.10 -10.84 20.80
N GLY A 400 -14.25 -10.49 19.84
CA GLY A 400 -13.81 -9.10 19.64
C GLY A 400 -12.88 -8.53 20.73
N CYS A 401 -12.42 -9.32 21.69
CA CYS A 401 -11.47 -8.89 22.71
C CYS A 401 -10.10 -9.51 22.49
N GLU A 402 -9.12 -8.67 22.13
CA GLU A 402 -7.72 -9.12 22.01
C GLU A 402 -7.05 -9.26 23.38
N VAL A 403 -6.20 -10.28 23.51
CA VAL A 403 -5.45 -10.56 24.74
C VAL A 403 -4.22 -9.67 24.86
N MET A 404 -3.53 -9.43 23.73
CA MET A 404 -2.19 -8.82 23.69
C MET A 404 -2.20 -7.36 23.22
N THR A 405 -3.35 -6.80 22.89
CA THR A 405 -3.48 -5.39 22.47
C THR A 405 -4.75 -4.76 23.02
N TRP A 406 -4.74 -3.43 23.11
CA TRP A 406 -5.91 -2.69 23.55
C TRP A 406 -7.01 -2.76 22.49
N THR A 407 -8.22 -3.18 22.90
CA THR A 407 -9.41 -3.16 22.03
C THR A 407 -10.42 -2.13 22.52
N PRO A 408 -11.02 -1.32 21.62
CA PRO A 408 -12.08 -0.36 21.98
C PRO A 408 -13.30 -1.04 22.61
N LYS A 409 -13.98 -0.32 23.51
CA LYS A 409 -15.21 -0.81 24.16
C LYS A 409 -16.34 -1.13 23.19
N THR A 410 -16.36 -0.53 22.00
CA THR A 410 -17.36 -0.82 20.95
C THR A 410 -17.24 -2.24 20.40
N LYS A 411 -16.02 -2.80 20.40
CA LYS A 411 -15.72 -4.16 19.92
C LYS A 411 -15.57 -5.16 21.08
N CYS A 412 -15.06 -4.72 22.23
CA CYS A 412 -14.86 -5.52 23.43
C CYS A 412 -15.69 -4.97 24.59
N TRP A 413 -16.92 -5.48 24.76
CA TRP A 413 -17.89 -4.92 25.71
C TRP A 413 -17.49 -5.11 27.18
N ARG A 414 -16.84 -6.22 27.52
CA ARG A 414 -16.39 -6.53 28.88
C ARG A 414 -14.92 -6.93 28.88
N ARG A 415 -14.13 -6.31 29.76
CA ARG A 415 -12.72 -6.69 29.92
C ARG A 415 -12.61 -7.89 30.84
N VAL A 416 -11.78 -8.83 30.43
CA VAL A 416 -11.48 -10.07 31.16
C VAL A 416 -10.06 -9.97 31.70
N ASN A 417 -9.87 -10.41 32.94
CA ASN A 417 -8.56 -10.48 33.56
C ASN A 417 -7.88 -11.83 33.26
N TYR A 418 -7.20 -11.92 32.12
CA TYR A 418 -6.50 -13.14 31.69
C TYR A 418 -5.40 -13.57 32.67
N THR A 419 -4.71 -12.62 33.30
CA THR A 419 -3.65 -12.90 34.28
C THR A 419 -4.20 -13.59 35.53
N ALA A 420 -5.38 -13.18 36.02
CA ALA A 420 -6.04 -13.85 37.14
C ALA A 420 -6.41 -15.30 36.80
N MET A 421 -6.89 -15.53 35.58
CA MET A 421 -7.23 -16.87 35.08
C MET A 421 -6.01 -17.80 35.02
N VAL A 422 -4.88 -17.32 34.50
CA VAL A 422 -3.63 -18.11 34.47
C VAL A 422 -3.15 -18.43 35.89
N ARG A 423 -3.21 -17.45 36.81
CA ARG A 423 -2.81 -17.65 38.22
C ARG A 423 -3.68 -18.67 38.95
N GLU A 424 -4.97 -18.67 38.67
CA GLU A 424 -5.94 -19.58 39.29
C GLU A 424 -5.83 -21.00 38.71
N LEU A 425 -5.81 -21.13 37.39
CA LEU A 425 -5.83 -22.44 36.71
C LEU A 425 -4.47 -23.13 36.69
N LYS A 426 -3.37 -22.38 36.86
CA LYS A 426 -1.98 -22.88 36.83
C LYS A 426 -1.73 -23.87 35.68
N PRO A 427 -2.00 -23.48 34.42
CA PRO A 427 -1.69 -24.34 33.28
C PRO A 427 -0.17 -24.47 33.10
N ASP A 428 0.28 -25.64 32.65
CA ASP A 428 1.67 -25.90 32.27
C ASP A 428 1.98 -25.29 30.90
N VAL A 429 0.98 -25.22 30.01
CA VAL A 429 1.10 -24.66 28.66
C VAL A 429 -0.08 -23.73 28.37
N VAL A 430 0.22 -22.51 27.91
CA VAL A 430 -0.79 -21.51 27.51
C VAL A 430 -0.65 -21.20 26.02
N PHE A 431 -1.72 -21.43 25.26
CA PHE A 431 -1.85 -20.93 23.90
C PHE A 431 -2.57 -19.59 23.92
N VAL A 432 -1.86 -18.51 23.60
CA VAL A 432 -2.43 -17.17 23.47
C VAL A 432 -2.75 -16.89 22.01
N MET A 433 -4.03 -16.88 21.67
CA MET A 433 -4.50 -16.59 20.32
C MET A 433 -4.95 -15.14 20.22
N SER A 434 -4.21 -14.35 19.44
CA SER A 434 -4.55 -12.96 19.15
C SER A 434 -4.41 -12.70 17.65
N ARG A 435 -5.31 -11.89 17.11
CA ARG A 435 -5.23 -11.44 15.71
C ARG A 435 -4.22 -10.30 15.54
N TRP A 436 -3.99 -9.56 16.62
CA TRP A 436 -3.21 -8.33 16.63
C TRP A 436 -2.17 -8.40 17.74
N VAL A 437 -0.92 -8.60 17.36
CA VAL A 437 0.20 -8.53 18.31
C VAL A 437 0.83 -7.14 18.18
N SER A 438 0.66 -6.31 19.21
CA SER A 438 1.46 -5.08 19.33
C SER A 438 2.90 -5.48 19.62
N ARG A 439 3.87 -5.02 18.80
CA ARG A 439 5.30 -5.26 19.04
C ARG A 439 5.88 -4.41 20.19
N ASN A 440 5.07 -3.59 20.86
CA ASN A 440 5.50 -2.77 21.99
C ASN A 440 5.10 -3.44 23.32
N LEU A 441 5.69 -4.60 23.61
CA LEU A 441 5.73 -5.17 24.96
C LEU A 441 7.07 -4.86 25.61
#